data_AF-A0A1Y1ZZJ4-F1
#
_entry.id   AF-A0A1Y1ZZJ4-F1
#
_cell.length_a   1.000
_cell.length_b   1.000
_cell.length_c   1.000
_cell.angle_alpha   90.00
_cell.angle_beta   90.00
_cell.angle_gamma   90.00
#
_symmetry.space_group_name_H-M   'P 1'
#
loop_
_entity.id
_entity.type
_entity.pdbx_description
1 polymer ?
#
loop_
_entity_poly.entity_id
_entity_poly.type
_entity_poly.pdbx_seq_one_letter_code
_entity_poly.pdbx_strand_id
1 'polypeptide(L)'
;MIRSRHVASNTCFRTLSLALFLAPALAQQCYYPNGAPADQAEKPCSSQDGAACCPGTWECQDNGLCYNPAAKIYGRYSCTDKSWGSPHCPSNLCTYDKSAAGAEALTQCSSHNNQWCCDANRVDVDCCNEKPEPRPFFDLAQGQAYMTIGQG
;
A
#
# COMPACT_ATOMS: atom_id res chain seq x y z
N MET A 1 -32.05 -58.12 45.46
CA MET A 1 -32.26 -57.20 44.32
C MET A 1 -32.36 -55.78 44.85
N ILE A 2 -31.43 -54.90 44.42
CA ILE A 2 -31.60 -53.47 44.04
C ILE A 2 -32.45 -52.60 45.01
N ARG A 3 -31.91 -51.60 45.71
CA ARG A 3 -31.60 -50.26 45.16
C ARG A 3 -30.66 -49.45 46.05
N SER A 4 -29.70 -48.81 45.39
CA SER A 4 -28.69 -47.92 45.94
C SER A 4 -29.00 -46.49 45.52
N ARG A 5 -28.73 -45.56 46.46
CA ARG A 5 -28.14 -44.22 46.31
C ARG A 5 -29.06 -43.03 45.95
N HIS A 6 -29.05 -42.09 46.91
CA HIS A 6 -29.33 -40.67 46.77
C HIS A 6 -28.44 -40.05 45.67
N VAL A 7 -29.05 -39.21 44.83
CA VAL A 7 -28.36 -38.32 43.90
C VAL A 7 -28.35 -36.92 44.52
N ALA A 8 -27.17 -36.44 44.92
CA ALA A 8 -26.94 -35.03 45.20
C ALA A 8 -26.40 -34.38 43.93
N SER A 9 -27.18 -33.45 43.37
CA SER A 9 -26.83 -32.70 42.16
C SER A 9 -26.04 -31.45 42.56
N ASN A 10 -24.72 -31.47 42.38
CA ASN A 10 -23.88 -30.28 42.46
C ASN A 10 -23.72 -29.66 41.07
N THR A 11 -24.47 -28.59 40.82
CA THR A 11 -24.36 -27.76 39.62
C THR A 11 -23.09 -26.92 39.71
N CYS A 12 -22.06 -27.27 38.93
CA CYS A 12 -20.83 -26.49 38.82
C CYS A 12 -20.93 -25.55 37.61
N PHE A 13 -21.32 -24.29 37.84
CA PHE A 13 -21.32 -23.26 36.80
C PHE A 13 -19.86 -22.89 36.46
N ARG A 14 -19.36 -23.43 35.34
CA ARG A 14 -18.10 -22.97 34.74
C ARG A 14 -18.38 -21.73 33.89
N THR A 15 -18.11 -20.55 34.42
CA THR A 15 -18.00 -19.31 33.64
C THR A 15 -16.72 -19.38 32.80
N LEU A 16 -16.88 -19.58 31.48
CA LEU A 16 -15.79 -19.48 30.51
C LEU A 16 -15.55 -17.99 30.22
N SER A 17 -14.56 -17.38 30.88
CA SER A 17 -14.14 -16.01 30.58
C SER A 17 -13.45 -15.96 29.22
N LEU A 18 -14.16 -15.47 28.20
CA LEU A 18 -13.63 -15.23 26.86
C LEU A 18 -12.77 -13.96 26.89
N ALA A 19 -11.46 -14.10 27.14
CA ALA A 19 -10.52 -12.98 27.06
C ALA A 19 -10.36 -12.58 25.59
N LEU A 20 -10.98 -11.46 25.20
CA LEU A 20 -10.84 -10.87 23.88
C LEU A 20 -9.44 -10.24 23.78
N PHE A 21 -8.49 -10.94 23.16
CA PHE A 21 -7.17 -10.41 22.85
C PHE A 21 -7.30 -9.34 21.76
N LEU A 22 -7.34 -8.07 22.17
CA LEU A 22 -7.09 -6.94 21.28
C LEU A 22 -5.60 -6.97 20.90
N ALA A 23 -5.25 -7.63 19.80
CA ALA A 23 -3.92 -7.52 19.24
C ALA A 23 -3.70 -6.05 18.82
N PRO A 24 -2.63 -5.38 19.26
CA PRO A 24 -2.32 -4.06 18.77
C PRO A 24 -2.07 -4.15 17.26
N ALA A 25 -2.86 -3.44 16.46
CA ALA A 25 -2.54 -3.24 15.06
C ALA A 25 -1.22 -2.46 15.00
N LEU A 26 -0.11 -3.16 14.73
CA LEU A 26 1.16 -2.51 14.49
C LEU A 26 0.98 -1.60 13.28
N ALA A 27 1.14 -0.30 13.45
CA ALA A 27 1.22 0.62 12.34
C ALA A 27 2.42 0.16 11.47
N GLN A 28 2.14 -0.36 10.29
CA GLN A 28 3.17 -0.87 9.40
C GLN A 28 4.01 0.31 8.89
N GLN A 29 5.31 0.29 9.18
CA GLN A 29 6.25 1.28 8.68
C GLN A 29 6.41 1.09 7.17
N CYS A 30 6.36 2.19 6.43
CA CYS A 30 6.62 2.20 5.00
C CYS A 30 8.05 2.66 4.70
N TYR A 31 8.56 2.23 3.55
CA TYR A 31 9.92 2.49 3.10
C TYR A 31 9.95 2.90 1.63
N TYR A 32 10.76 3.91 1.29
CA TYR A 32 11.06 4.26 -0.09
C TYR A 32 11.95 3.20 -0.76
N PRO A 33 12.10 3.20 -2.10
CA PRO A 33 12.87 2.19 -2.82
C PRO A 33 14.27 1.92 -2.28
N ASN A 34 14.96 2.96 -1.81
CA ASN A 34 16.28 2.85 -1.18
C ASN A 34 16.29 2.25 0.25
N GLY A 35 15.14 1.83 0.77
CA GLY A 35 14.96 1.27 2.11
C GLY A 35 14.93 2.32 3.23
N ALA A 36 14.96 3.61 2.91
CA ALA A 36 14.79 4.67 3.90
C ALA A 36 13.34 4.68 4.41
N PRO A 37 13.11 4.97 5.71
CA PRO A 37 11.76 5.17 6.22
C PRO A 37 11.04 6.27 5.45
N ALA A 38 9.79 6.00 5.06
CA ALA A 38 8.93 6.98 4.41
C ALA A 38 8.34 7.97 5.42
N ASP A 39 7.73 9.04 4.90
CA ASP A 39 7.01 10.03 5.71
C ASP A 39 5.88 9.36 6.52
N GLN A 40 5.65 9.80 7.76
CA GLN A 40 4.61 9.21 8.61
C GLN A 40 3.18 9.43 8.08
N ALA A 41 2.98 10.40 7.18
CA ALA A 41 1.72 10.63 6.48
C ALA A 41 1.45 9.57 5.40
N GLU A 42 2.46 8.81 4.97
CA GLU A 42 2.27 7.65 4.09
C GLU A 42 1.81 6.44 4.91
N LYS A 43 0.64 5.90 4.55
CA LYS A 43 0.02 4.78 5.25
C LYS A 43 -0.20 3.62 4.29
N PRO A 44 -0.10 2.38 4.80
CA PRO A 44 -0.28 1.20 3.96
C PRO A 44 -1.71 1.12 3.43
N CYS A 45 -1.83 0.75 2.17
CA CYS A 45 -3.09 0.52 1.48
C CYS A 45 -3.73 -0.82 1.82
N SER A 46 -3.05 -1.70 2.54
CA SER A 46 -3.68 -2.90 3.11
C SER A 46 -2.79 -3.46 4.21
N SER A 47 -3.26 -4.52 4.88
CA SER A 47 -2.44 -5.29 5.81
C SER A 47 -1.57 -6.34 5.11
N GLN A 48 -1.55 -6.40 3.77
CA GLN A 48 -0.74 -7.37 3.03
C GLN A 48 0.75 -7.03 3.15
N ASP A 49 1.60 -8.06 3.09
CA ASP A 49 3.04 -7.85 3.12
C ASP A 49 3.53 -7.19 1.82
N GLY A 50 4.39 -6.20 1.95
CA GLY A 50 4.78 -5.30 0.86
C GLY A 50 3.65 -4.46 0.26
N ALA A 51 2.55 -4.20 0.97
CA ALA A 51 1.51 -3.31 0.46
C ALA A 51 2.07 -1.93 0.09
N ALA A 52 1.62 -1.38 -1.03
CA ALA A 52 1.86 0.02 -1.36
C ALA A 52 1.38 0.93 -0.22
N CYS A 53 2.08 2.03 0.00
CA CYS A 53 1.73 3.05 0.96
C CYS A 53 1.50 4.36 0.24
N CYS A 54 0.40 5.04 0.58
CA CYS A 54 -0.02 6.27 -0.06
C CYS A 54 -0.14 7.42 0.96
N PRO A 55 0.03 8.68 0.53
CA PRO A 55 -0.23 9.82 1.39
C PRO A 55 -1.67 9.85 1.89
N GLY A 56 -1.89 10.52 3.02
CA GLY A 56 -3.23 10.80 3.53
C GLY A 56 -4.14 11.42 2.48
N THR A 57 -5.41 10.99 2.42
CA THR A 57 -6.45 11.40 1.46
C THR A 57 -6.25 10.97 0.00
N TRP A 58 -5.19 10.23 -0.31
CA TRP A 58 -4.98 9.68 -1.65
C TRP A 58 -5.64 8.30 -1.77
N GLU A 59 -6.04 7.99 -2.99
CA GLU A 59 -6.65 6.71 -3.35
C GLU A 59 -5.57 5.67 -3.68
N CYS A 60 -5.65 4.54 -3.00
CA CYS A 60 -4.84 3.38 -3.34
C CYS A 60 -5.40 2.69 -4.58
N GLN A 61 -4.54 2.47 -5.57
CA GLN A 61 -4.87 1.78 -6.82
C GLN A 61 -4.34 0.34 -6.79
N ASP A 62 -5.11 -0.58 -7.36
CA ASP A 62 -4.75 -2.00 -7.42
C ASP A 62 -3.52 -2.31 -8.29
N ASN A 63 -3.10 -1.37 -9.14
CA ASN A 63 -1.87 -1.43 -9.92
C ASN A 63 -0.62 -0.94 -9.14
N GLY A 64 -0.76 -0.70 -7.83
CA GLY A 64 0.33 -0.28 -6.93
C GLY A 64 0.59 1.23 -6.90
N LEU A 65 -0.18 2.03 -7.63
CA LEU A 65 -0.08 3.49 -7.60
C LEU A 65 -0.97 4.12 -6.52
N CYS A 66 -0.64 5.37 -6.21
CA CYS A 66 -1.48 6.28 -5.44
C CYS A 66 -2.05 7.33 -6.39
N TYR A 67 -3.34 7.63 -6.28
CA TYR A 67 -4.00 8.67 -7.05
C TYR A 67 -4.47 9.80 -6.14
N ASN A 68 -4.12 11.03 -6.48
CA ASN A 68 -4.68 12.23 -5.86
C ASN A 68 -5.87 12.73 -6.69
N PRO A 69 -7.12 12.57 -6.21
CA PRO A 69 -8.28 13.04 -6.96
C PRO A 69 -8.35 14.57 -7.08
N ALA A 70 -7.82 15.31 -6.11
CA ALA A 70 -7.85 16.78 -6.13
C ALA A 70 -6.87 17.36 -7.17
N ALA A 71 -5.66 16.79 -7.25
CA ALA A 71 -4.64 17.22 -8.20
C ALA A 71 -4.69 16.47 -9.55
N LYS A 72 -5.42 15.36 -9.61
CA LYS A 72 -5.45 14.41 -10.74
C LYS A 72 -4.06 13.88 -11.10
N ILE A 73 -3.32 13.45 -10.08
CA ILE A 73 -1.93 13.00 -10.19
C ILE A 73 -1.83 11.55 -9.74
N TYR A 74 -1.11 10.73 -10.51
CA TYR A 74 -0.68 9.41 -10.07
C TYR A 74 0.76 9.47 -9.59
N GLY A 75 1.08 8.64 -8.61
CA GLY A 75 2.46 8.49 -8.15
C GLY A 75 2.71 7.13 -7.53
N ARG A 76 3.97 6.70 -7.63
CA ARG A 76 4.51 5.57 -6.89
C ARG A 76 5.19 6.15 -5.65
N TYR A 77 4.75 5.69 -4.48
CA TYR A 77 5.19 6.19 -3.16
C TYR A 77 6.06 5.15 -2.47
N SER A 78 5.80 4.83 -1.20
CA SER A 78 6.51 3.80 -0.45
C SER A 78 5.76 2.46 -0.46
N CYS A 79 6.35 1.43 0.15
CA CYS A 79 5.64 0.20 0.49
C CYS A 79 6.11 -0.34 1.85
N THR A 80 5.39 -1.31 2.41
CA THR A 80 5.70 -1.85 3.75
C THR A 80 6.92 -2.77 3.79
N ASP A 81 7.44 -3.22 2.64
CA ASP A 81 8.64 -4.05 2.56
C ASP A 81 9.89 -3.19 2.31
N LYS A 82 10.74 -3.11 3.34
CA LYS A 82 12.01 -2.37 3.31
C LYS A 82 12.95 -2.81 2.18
N SER A 83 12.90 -4.07 1.76
CA SER A 83 13.76 -4.61 0.71
C SER A 83 13.23 -4.36 -0.70
N TRP A 84 11.97 -3.93 -0.81
CA TRP A 84 11.26 -3.80 -2.09
C TRP A 84 11.29 -5.10 -2.91
N GLY A 85 11.30 -6.26 -2.25
CA GLY A 85 11.33 -7.59 -2.84
C GLY A 85 9.95 -8.23 -2.97
N SER A 86 8.97 -7.78 -2.19
CA SER A 86 7.59 -8.27 -2.25
C SER A 86 6.98 -8.01 -3.62
N PRO A 87 6.24 -8.98 -4.19
CA PRO A 87 5.48 -8.78 -5.44
C PRO A 87 4.33 -7.78 -5.28
N HIS A 88 3.97 -7.41 -4.05
CA HIS A 88 2.93 -6.41 -3.76
C HIS A 88 3.48 -4.98 -3.68
N CYS A 89 4.81 -4.81 -3.61
CA CYS A 89 5.43 -3.50 -3.77
C CYS A 89 5.45 -3.13 -5.26
N PRO A 90 5.32 -1.84 -5.61
CA PRO A 90 5.48 -1.35 -6.98
C PRO A 90 6.95 -1.34 -7.42
N SER A 91 7.66 -2.46 -7.26
CA SER A 91 9.13 -2.54 -7.29
C SER A 91 9.76 -2.34 -8.66
N ASN A 92 8.96 -2.47 -9.72
CA ASN A 92 9.35 -2.25 -11.10
C ASN A 92 8.95 -0.85 -11.63
N LEU A 93 8.28 -0.02 -10.83
CA LEU A 93 7.75 1.25 -11.29
C LEU A 93 8.68 2.38 -10.85
N CYS A 94 9.51 2.90 -11.75
CA CYS A 94 10.34 4.11 -11.56
C CYS A 94 11.34 4.06 -10.39
N THR A 95 11.81 2.88 -9.95
CA THR A 95 12.62 2.72 -8.73
C THR A 95 14.10 3.08 -8.88
N TYR A 96 14.57 3.22 -10.13
CA TYR A 96 15.97 3.51 -10.47
C TYR A 96 16.93 2.52 -9.77
N ASP A 97 16.77 1.22 -10.05
CA ASP A 97 17.49 0.14 -9.39
C ASP A 97 17.40 0.19 -7.85
N LYS A 98 16.21 0.52 -7.36
CA LYS A 98 15.89 0.69 -5.93
C LYS A 98 16.75 1.76 -5.24
N SER A 99 17.23 2.77 -5.97
CA SER A 99 17.99 3.89 -5.40
C SER A 99 17.13 5.12 -5.08
N ALA A 100 15.90 5.18 -5.58
CA ALA A 100 15.02 6.33 -5.36
C ALA A 100 14.77 6.54 -3.85
N ALA A 101 14.99 7.77 -3.39
CA ALA A 101 14.86 8.16 -1.99
C ALA A 101 13.47 8.69 -1.61
N GLY A 102 12.53 8.69 -2.56
CA GLY A 102 11.22 9.30 -2.38
C GLY A 102 10.18 8.77 -3.36
N ALA A 103 9.03 9.41 -3.34
CA ALA A 103 7.96 9.18 -4.31
C ALA A 103 8.34 9.70 -5.70
N GLU A 104 7.64 9.23 -6.72
CA GLU A 104 7.74 9.72 -8.09
C GLU A 104 6.35 9.84 -8.68
N ALA A 105 6.09 10.93 -9.39
CA ALA A 105 4.91 11.04 -10.22
C ALA A 105 5.02 10.09 -11.43
N LEU A 106 3.87 9.55 -11.82
CA LEU A 106 3.73 8.82 -13.06
C LEU A 106 2.62 9.47 -13.88
N THR A 107 2.84 9.53 -15.19
CA THR A 107 1.88 10.11 -16.12
C THR A 107 1.62 9.12 -17.25
N GLN A 108 0.36 8.92 -17.58
CA GLN A 108 -0.06 8.17 -18.77
C GLN A 108 -0.08 9.12 -19.97
N CYS A 109 0.58 8.74 -21.05
CA CYS A 109 0.80 9.59 -22.21
C CYS A 109 -0.03 9.11 -23.39
N SER A 110 -1.10 9.84 -23.71
CA SER A 110 -1.92 9.57 -24.91
C SER A 110 -1.13 9.74 -26.21
N SER A 111 -0.06 10.56 -26.19
CA SER A 111 0.89 10.72 -27.30
C SER A 111 1.77 9.49 -27.55
N HIS A 112 1.84 8.56 -26.59
CA HIS A 112 2.69 7.37 -26.64
C HIS A 112 1.86 6.10 -26.43
N ASN A 113 0.83 5.88 -27.25
CA ASN A 113 -0.03 4.69 -27.20
C ASN A 113 -0.67 4.41 -25.83
N ASN A 114 -0.91 5.45 -25.01
CA ASN A 114 -1.38 5.34 -23.62
C ASN A 114 -0.41 4.60 -22.67
N GLN A 115 0.88 4.55 -23.03
CA GLN A 115 1.92 4.06 -22.15
C GLN A 115 2.21 5.06 -21.02
N TRP A 116 2.83 4.57 -19.96
CA TRP A 116 3.18 5.35 -18.78
C TRP A 116 4.66 5.71 -18.79
N CYS A 117 5.00 6.81 -18.14
CA CYS A 117 6.38 7.22 -17.90
C CYS A 117 6.58 7.83 -16.50
N CYS A 118 7.83 7.83 -16.06
CA CYS A 118 8.27 8.40 -14.79
C CYS A 118 8.45 9.91 -14.92
N ASP A 119 7.56 10.67 -14.27
CA ASP A 119 7.42 12.13 -14.42
C ASP A 119 8.10 12.91 -13.28
N ALA A 120 8.94 12.25 -12.49
CA ALA A 120 9.70 12.83 -11.38
C ALA A 120 8.84 13.69 -10.44
N ASN A 121 9.21 14.96 -10.28
CA ASN A 121 8.52 15.96 -9.47
C ASN A 121 7.48 16.78 -10.27
N ARG A 122 7.32 16.52 -11.59
CA ARG A 122 6.46 17.26 -12.52
C ARG A 122 6.76 18.76 -12.65
N VAL A 123 7.95 19.20 -12.24
CA VAL A 123 8.41 20.59 -12.37
C VAL A 123 9.39 20.69 -13.52
N ASP A 124 10.45 19.87 -13.46
CA ASP A 124 11.55 19.90 -14.43
C ASP A 124 11.45 18.78 -15.48
N VAL A 125 10.52 17.85 -15.27
CA VAL A 125 10.29 16.69 -16.12
C VAL A 125 8.85 16.75 -16.65
N ASP A 126 8.75 16.53 -17.95
CA ASP A 126 7.50 16.30 -18.66
C ASP A 126 7.76 15.10 -19.56
N CYS A 127 7.54 13.91 -18.98
CA CYS A 127 7.99 12.68 -19.62
C CYS A 127 7.19 12.35 -20.89
N CYS A 128 5.93 12.78 -20.99
CA CYS A 128 5.13 12.60 -22.22
C CYS A 128 5.65 13.42 -23.40
N ASN A 129 6.32 14.54 -23.11
CA ASN A 129 6.98 15.37 -24.11
C ASN A 129 8.50 15.14 -24.19
N GLU A 130 9.00 14.06 -23.57
CA GLU A 130 10.41 13.65 -23.60
C GLU A 130 11.35 14.77 -23.10
N LYS A 131 10.90 15.53 -22.09
CA LYS A 131 11.67 16.64 -21.51
C LYS A 131 12.13 16.33 -20.08
N PRO A 132 13.35 16.75 -19.71
CA PRO A 132 14.34 17.44 -20.54
C PRO A 132 15.06 16.50 -21.54
N GLU A 133 14.85 15.20 -21.37
CA GLU A 133 15.36 14.13 -22.21
C GLU A 133 14.35 12.97 -22.26
N PRO A 134 14.41 12.11 -23.29
CA PRO A 134 13.53 10.95 -23.40
C PRO A 134 13.66 10.02 -22.18
N ARG A 135 12.52 9.52 -21.71
CA ARG A 135 12.45 8.54 -20.63
C ARG A 135 11.76 7.27 -21.10
N PRO A 136 12.05 6.10 -20.51
CA PRO A 136 11.39 4.87 -20.89
C PRO A 136 9.87 4.96 -20.70
N PHE A 137 9.14 4.56 -21.74
CA PHE A 137 7.71 4.29 -21.67
C PHE A 137 7.48 2.81 -21.35
N PHE A 138 6.43 2.53 -20.60
CA PHE A 138 6.08 1.17 -20.22
C PHE A 138 4.58 0.97 -20.16
N ASP A 139 4.15 -0.27 -20.39
CA ASP A 139 2.77 -0.66 -20.23
C ASP A 139 2.45 -0.86 -18.75
N LEU A 140 1.38 -0.23 -18.30
CA LEU A 140 0.81 -0.43 -16.97
C LEU A 140 -0.70 -0.41 -17.11
N ALA A 141 -1.36 -1.44 -16.58
CA ALA A 141 -2.81 -1.49 -16.56
C ALA A 141 -3.38 -0.31 -15.78
N GLN A 142 -4.51 0.22 -16.24
CA GLN A 142 -5.20 1.29 -15.53
C GLN A 142 -5.65 0.77 -14.16
N GLY A 143 -5.22 1.46 -13.10
CA GLY A 143 -5.58 1.12 -11.74
C GLY A 143 -7.06 1.39 -11.46
N GLN A 144 -7.63 0.58 -10.58
CA GLN A 144 -8.93 0.85 -9.93
C GLN A 144 -8.69 1.23 -8.47
N ALA A 145 -9.35 2.31 -8.04
CA ALA A 145 -9.34 2.73 -6.65
C ALA A 145 -10.09 1.71 -5.80
N TYR A 146 -9.49 1.25 -4.71
CA TYR A 146 -10.14 0.32 -3.77
C TYR A 146 -10.20 0.84 -2.33
N MET A 147 -9.43 1.89 -2.01
CA MET A 147 -9.56 2.60 -0.74
C MET A 147 -8.97 4.01 -0.81
N THR A 148 -9.34 4.86 0.15
CA THR A 148 -8.73 6.18 0.38
C THR A 148 -8.07 6.21 1.75
N ILE A 149 -6.81 6.65 1.82
CA ILE A 149 -6.10 6.73 3.11
C ILE A 149 -6.76 7.78 4.02
N GLY A 150 -7.05 7.38 5.26
CA GLY A 150 -7.62 8.28 6.29
C GLY A 150 -9.13 8.50 6.16
N GLN A 151 -9.81 7.78 5.26
CA GLN A 151 -11.26 7.73 5.20
C GLN A 151 -11.70 6.28 5.49
N GLY A 152 -11.83 5.96 6.77
CA GLY A 152 -12.29 4.67 7.29
C GLY A 152 -13.13 4.88 8.55
#